data_AF-A0A6L8MN51-F1
#
_entry.id   AF-A0A6L8MN51-F1
#
_cell.length_a   1.000
_cell.length_b   1.000
_cell.length_c   1.000
_cell.angle_alpha   90.00
_cell.angle_beta   90.00
_cell.angle_gamma   90.00
#
_symmetry.space_group_name_H-M   'P 1'
#
loop_
_entity.id
_entity.type
_entity.pdbx_description
1 polymer ?
#
loop_
_entity_poly.entity_id
_entity_poly.type
_entity_poly.pdbx_seq_one_letter_code
_entity_poly.pdbx_strand_id
1 'polypeptide(L)'
;MQIKYCAACGKSFPLRAQKPSQTYCSQPDCQRVRRKKWQQEKLKSDSDYAENQARAQQAWSKRNAEYWKNYRTAHPDYVEQNRKMQHARNARATLEKGGPIAKMDVSEERSQLTAGLYQLKQIDAAGIAKMDVWTVELRVVTRSQTRKSSIAKR
;
A
#
# COMPACT_ATOMS: atom_id res chain seq x y z
N MET A 1 -9.85 -32.58 -30.98
CA MET A 1 -9.88 -31.64 -29.83
C MET A 1 -8.52 -30.98 -29.71
N GLN A 2 -8.44 -29.65 -29.75
CA GLN A 2 -7.17 -28.96 -29.51
C GLN A 2 -6.89 -28.90 -28.00
N ILE A 3 -5.65 -29.18 -27.60
CA ILE A 3 -5.19 -29.09 -26.21
C ILE A 3 -4.35 -27.81 -26.06
N LYS A 4 -4.59 -27.04 -25.01
CA LYS A 4 -3.75 -25.90 -24.61
C LYS A 4 -3.26 -26.06 -23.18
N TYR A 5 -2.22 -25.32 -22.84
CA TYR A 5 -1.71 -25.22 -21.48
C TYR A 5 -2.25 -23.98 -20.78
N CYS A 6 -2.66 -24.14 -19.51
CA CYS A 6 -3.22 -23.05 -18.74
C CYS A 6 -2.15 -22.04 -18.34
N ALA A 7 -2.37 -20.76 -18.63
CA ALA A 7 -1.45 -19.68 -18.25
C ALA A 7 -1.27 -19.48 -16.73
N ALA A 8 -2.14 -20.06 -15.88
CA ALA A 8 -2.04 -19.96 -14.42
C ALA A 8 -1.34 -21.18 -13.79
N CYS A 9 -1.79 -22.40 -14.11
CA CYS A 9 -1.28 -23.62 -13.46
C CYS A 9 -0.39 -24.49 -14.35
N GLY A 10 -0.18 -24.12 -15.62
CA GLY A 10 0.62 -24.89 -16.57
C GLY A 10 0.04 -26.23 -17.00
N LYS A 11 -1.09 -26.68 -16.43
CA LYS A 11 -1.72 -27.96 -16.81
C LYS A 11 -2.38 -27.88 -18.18
N SER A 12 -2.33 -28.98 -18.93
CA SER A 12 -3.05 -29.13 -20.19
C SER A 12 -4.56 -29.18 -19.94
N PHE A 13 -5.33 -28.61 -20.87
CA PHE A 13 -6.79 -28.65 -20.85
C PHE A 13 -7.36 -28.68 -22.27
N PRO A 14 -8.54 -29.29 -22.47
CA PRO A 14 -9.20 -29.29 -23.76
C PRO A 14 -9.79 -27.92 -24.07
N LEU A 15 -9.47 -27.38 -25.25
CA LEU A 15 -10.11 -26.17 -25.75
C LEU A 15 -11.55 -26.45 -26.18
N ARG A 16 -12.46 -25.58 -25.75
CA ARG A 16 -13.84 -25.58 -26.24
C ARG A 16 -13.89 -24.88 -27.58
N ALA A 17 -14.51 -25.51 -28.59
CA ALA A 17 -14.68 -24.92 -29.92
C ALA A 17 -15.38 -23.54 -29.89
N GLN A 18 -16.29 -23.33 -28.95
CA GLN A 18 -17.00 -22.07 -28.74
C GLN A 18 -16.11 -20.94 -28.20
N LYS A 19 -14.94 -21.26 -27.64
CA LYS A 19 -14.02 -20.30 -26.99
C LYS A 19 -12.57 -20.57 -27.39
N PRO A 20 -12.20 -20.39 -28.67
CA PRO A 20 -10.86 -20.69 -29.17
C PRO A 20 -9.75 -19.84 -28.53
N SER A 21 -10.11 -18.64 -28.05
CA SER A 21 -9.22 -17.73 -27.32
C SER A 21 -9.02 -18.08 -25.83
N GLN A 22 -9.58 -19.19 -25.34
CA GLN A 22 -9.41 -19.59 -23.95
C GLN A 22 -7.92 -19.88 -23.62
N THR A 23 -7.40 -19.20 -22.60
CA THR A 23 -6.00 -19.32 -22.13
C THR A 23 -5.87 -19.90 -20.72
N TYR A 24 -6.98 -20.04 -20.00
CA TYR A 24 -7.03 -20.58 -18.64
C TYR A 24 -7.97 -21.79 -18.58
N CYS A 25 -7.59 -22.83 -17.83
CA CYS A 25 -8.46 -23.98 -17.58
C CYS A 25 -9.64 -23.60 -16.67
N SER A 26 -10.67 -24.45 -16.59
CA SER A 26 -11.90 -24.19 -15.83
C SER A 26 -11.72 -24.22 -14.30
N GLN A 27 -10.53 -24.55 -13.79
CA GLN A 27 -10.27 -24.63 -12.35
C GLN A 27 -10.55 -23.29 -11.65
N PRO A 28 -11.24 -23.27 -10.50
CA PRO A 28 -11.63 -22.03 -9.82
C PRO A 28 -10.47 -21.08 -9.55
N ASP A 29 -9.32 -21.60 -9.12
CA ASP A 29 -8.12 -20.80 -8.86
C ASP A 29 -7.56 -20.14 -10.11
N CYS A 30 -7.50 -20.89 -11.21
CA CYS A 30 -7.04 -20.37 -12.50
C CYS A 30 -7.99 -19.30 -13.03
N GLN A 31 -9.29 -19.46 -12.79
CA GLN A 31 -10.30 -18.47 -13.15
C GLN A 31 -10.23 -17.22 -12.25
N ARG A 32 -9.86 -17.35 -10.97
CA ARG A 32 -9.56 -16.20 -10.09
C ARG A 32 -8.38 -15.41 -10.61
N VAL A 33 -7.29 -16.09 -11.01
CA VAL A 33 -6.11 -15.44 -11.62
C VAL A 33 -6.49 -14.69 -12.89
N ARG A 34 -7.25 -15.33 -13.80
CA ARG A 34 -7.75 -14.69 -15.02
C ARG A 34 -8.54 -13.41 -14.73
N ARG A 35 -9.52 -13.48 -13.82
CA ARG A 35 -10.36 -12.33 -13.46
C ARG A 35 -9.54 -11.20 -12.83
N LYS A 36 -8.58 -11.54 -11.96
CA LYS A 36 -7.66 -10.58 -11.36
C LYS A 36 -6.83 -9.87 -12.42
N LYS A 37 -6.25 -10.61 -13.38
CA LYS A 37 -5.46 -10.02 -14.46
C LYS A 37 -6.30 -9.08 -15.33
N TRP A 38 -7.48 -9.52 -15.73
CA TRP A 38 -8.42 -8.68 -16.49
C TRP A 38 -8.78 -7.40 -15.72
N GLN A 39 -9.08 -7.50 -14.42
CA GLN A 39 -9.40 -6.32 -13.61
C GLN A 39 -8.22 -5.35 -13.54
N GLN A 40 -7.00 -5.85 -13.36
CA GLN A 40 -5.79 -5.02 -13.34
C GLN A 40 -5.54 -4.32 -14.67
N GLU A 41 -5.72 -5.04 -15.78
CA GLU A 41 -5.60 -4.47 -17.13
C GLU A 41 -6.66 -3.40 -17.35
N LYS A 42 -7.91 -3.68 -16.96
CA LYS A 42 -9.00 -2.72 -17.09
C LYS A 42 -8.79 -1.46 -16.28
N LEU A 43 -8.37 -1.57 -15.03
CA LEU A 43 -8.05 -0.40 -14.21
C LEU A 43 -6.90 0.45 -14.78
N LYS A 44 -6.01 -0.13 -15.58
CA LYS A 44 -4.92 0.60 -16.24
C LYS A 44 -5.33 1.22 -17.57
N SER A 45 -6.14 0.51 -18.35
CA SER A 45 -6.49 0.91 -19.72
C SER A 45 -7.71 1.82 -19.82
N ASP A 46 -8.58 1.81 -18.80
CA ASP A 46 -9.93 2.38 -18.86
C ASP A 46 -10.13 3.30 -17.64
N SER A 47 -9.94 4.61 -17.86
CA SER A 47 -10.04 5.64 -16.82
C SER A 47 -11.45 5.72 -16.25
N ASP A 48 -12.47 5.61 -17.08
CA ASP A 48 -13.87 5.72 -16.68
C ASP A 48 -14.27 4.53 -15.80
N TYR A 49 -13.80 3.34 -16.14
CA TYR A 49 -13.96 2.15 -15.30
C TYR A 49 -13.31 2.36 -13.92
N ALA A 50 -12.09 2.90 -13.87
CA ALA A 50 -11.38 3.17 -12.62
C ALA A 50 -12.11 4.22 -11.76
N GLU A 51 -12.55 5.33 -12.35
CA GLU A 51 -13.26 6.38 -11.63
C GLU A 51 -14.60 5.88 -11.11
N ASN A 52 -15.36 5.15 -11.93
CA ASN A 52 -16.64 4.58 -11.51
C ASN A 52 -16.45 3.60 -10.35
N GLN A 53 -15.40 2.77 -10.38
CA GLN A 53 -15.09 1.87 -9.27
C GLN A 53 -14.77 2.66 -7.99
N ALA A 54 -13.98 3.73 -8.09
CA ALA A 54 -13.64 4.58 -6.96
C ALA A 54 -14.87 5.26 -6.36
N ARG A 55 -15.75 5.82 -7.21
CA ARG A 55 -17.01 6.46 -6.81
C ARG A 55 -17.95 5.48 -6.12
N ALA A 56 -18.10 4.27 -6.68
CA ALA A 56 -18.92 3.22 -6.08
C ALA A 56 -18.38 2.79 -4.70
N GLN A 57 -17.05 2.60 -4.58
CA GLN A 57 -16.41 2.26 -3.32
C GLN A 57 -16.59 3.37 -2.27
N GLN A 58 -16.45 4.63 -2.67
CA GLN A 58 -16.65 5.77 -1.78
C GLN A 58 -18.11 5.87 -1.32
N ALA A 59 -19.06 5.73 -2.24
CA ALA A 59 -20.49 5.74 -1.92
C ALA A 59 -20.85 4.60 -0.97
N TRP A 60 -20.33 3.39 -1.22
CA TRP A 60 -20.56 2.25 -0.34
C TRP A 60 -19.96 2.48 1.05
N SER A 61 -18.72 2.97 1.15
CA SER A 61 -18.07 3.24 2.44
C SER A 61 -18.78 4.35 3.23
N LYS A 62 -19.29 5.39 2.56
CA LYS A 62 -20.08 6.45 3.21
C LYS A 62 -21.38 5.91 3.79
N ARG A 63 -22.07 5.02 3.06
CA ARG A 63 -23.31 4.37 3.52
C ARG A 63 -23.07 3.33 4.61
N ASN A 64 -21.88 2.73 4.66
CA ASN A 64 -21.54 1.60 5.51
C ASN A 64 -20.33 1.88 6.41
N ALA A 65 -20.30 3.07 7.05
CA ALA A 65 -19.14 3.51 7.84
C ALA A 65 -18.77 2.52 8.96
N GLU A 66 -19.77 1.97 9.65
CA GLU A 66 -19.56 1.03 10.76
C GLU A 66 -19.30 -0.42 10.30
N TYR A 67 -19.43 -0.73 9.01
CA TYR A 67 -19.35 -2.12 8.53
C TYR A 67 -18.07 -2.82 8.95
N TRP A 68 -16.91 -2.19 8.76
CA TRP A 68 -15.64 -2.81 9.10
C TRP A 68 -15.44 -2.98 10.61
N LYS A 69 -15.97 -2.06 11.41
CA LYS A 69 -15.94 -2.18 12.87
C LYS A 69 -16.78 -3.38 13.29
N ASN A 70 -18.03 -3.44 12.83
CA ASN A 70 -18.97 -4.52 13.14
C ASN A 70 -18.45 -5.87 12.65
N TYR A 71 -17.92 -5.92 11.43
CA TYR A 71 -17.34 -7.13 10.84
C TYR A 71 -16.18 -7.66 11.69
N ARG A 72 -15.27 -6.80 12.15
CA ARG A 72 -14.15 -7.21 13.01
C ARG A 72 -14.60 -7.66 14.39
N THR A 73 -15.59 -6.98 14.99
CA THR A 73 -16.17 -7.40 16.28
C THR A 73 -16.84 -8.78 16.17
N ALA A 74 -17.55 -9.03 15.08
CA ALA A 74 -18.24 -10.30 14.84
C ALA A 74 -17.30 -11.45 14.42
N HIS A 75 -16.09 -11.14 13.94
CA HIS A 75 -15.14 -12.14 13.44
C HIS A 75 -13.75 -11.98 14.10
N PRO A 76 -13.63 -12.23 15.42
CA PRO A 76 -12.37 -12.08 16.14
C PRO A 76 -11.27 -13.00 15.59
N ASP A 77 -11.60 -14.23 15.20
CA ASP A 77 -10.66 -15.20 14.64
C ASP A 77 -10.02 -14.69 13.34
N TYR A 78 -10.83 -14.06 12.47
CA TYR A 78 -10.34 -13.43 11.24
C TYR A 78 -9.34 -12.31 11.56
N VAL A 79 -9.64 -11.50 12.58
CA VAL A 79 -8.76 -10.41 13.01
C VAL A 79 -7.44 -10.95 13.53
N GLU A 80 -7.47 -12.00 14.36
CA GLU A 80 -6.26 -12.60 14.92
C GLU A 80 -5.37 -13.23 13.84
N GLN A 81 -5.97 -14.02 12.94
CA GLN A 81 -5.23 -14.61 11.82
C GLN A 81 -4.63 -13.54 10.91
N ASN A 82 -5.39 -12.49 10.58
CA ASN A 82 -4.87 -11.41 9.76
C ASN A 82 -3.72 -10.66 10.45
N ARG A 83 -3.80 -10.45 11.77
CA ARG A 83 -2.69 -9.88 12.56
C ARG A 83 -1.45 -10.78 12.49
N LYS A 84 -1.57 -12.08 12.75
CA LYS A 84 -0.46 -13.04 12.65
C LYS A 84 0.19 -13.02 11.26
N MET A 85 -0.60 -13.04 10.19
CA MET A 85 -0.11 -12.95 8.81
C MET A 85 0.53 -11.60 8.50
N GLN A 86 0.04 -10.51 9.08
CA GLN A 86 0.67 -9.19 8.94
C GLN A 86 2.04 -9.17 9.63
N HIS A 87 2.16 -9.70 10.84
CA HIS A 87 3.46 -9.81 11.53
C HIS A 87 4.47 -10.65 10.74
N ALA A 88 4.06 -11.81 10.23
CA ALA A 88 4.93 -12.65 9.41
C ALA A 88 5.42 -11.94 8.14
N ARG A 89 4.51 -11.24 7.43
CA ARG A 89 4.87 -10.44 6.25
C ARG A 89 5.82 -9.30 6.60
N ASN A 90 5.58 -8.61 7.71
CA ASN A 90 6.44 -7.51 8.15
C ASN A 90 7.83 -7.99 8.53
N ALA A 91 7.93 -9.10 9.27
CA ALA A 91 9.22 -9.70 9.64
C ALA A 91 10.02 -10.10 8.40
N ARG A 92 9.38 -10.78 7.44
CA ARG A 92 10.00 -11.11 6.15
C ARG A 92 10.49 -9.86 5.42
N ALA A 93 9.66 -8.82 5.37
CA ALA A 93 9.99 -7.60 4.66
C ALA A 93 11.18 -6.86 5.31
N THR A 94 11.26 -6.82 6.64
CA THR A 94 12.41 -6.25 7.37
C THR A 94 13.70 -7.01 7.09
N LEU A 95 13.64 -8.34 7.00
CA LEU A 95 14.79 -9.16 6.63
C LEU A 95 15.24 -8.92 5.17
N GLU A 96 14.29 -8.85 4.24
CA GLU A 96 14.59 -8.71 2.80
C GLU A 96 15.01 -7.29 2.39
N LYS A 97 14.47 -6.25 3.05
CA LYS A 97 14.64 -4.84 2.64
C LYS A 97 15.42 -3.99 3.63
N GLY A 98 15.89 -4.57 4.73
CA GLY A 98 16.90 -3.98 5.61
C GLY A 98 16.40 -2.98 6.65
N GLY A 99 15.11 -2.97 6.99
CA GLY A 99 14.61 -2.00 7.98
C GLY A 99 13.16 -2.16 8.41
N PRO A 100 12.78 -1.46 9.50
CA PRO A 100 11.41 -1.48 10.01
C PRO A 100 10.45 -0.83 9.01
N ILE A 101 9.20 -1.28 9.02
CA ILE A 101 8.13 -0.65 8.23
C ILE A 101 7.75 0.66 8.90
N ALA A 102 7.96 1.78 8.19
CA ALA A 102 7.61 3.10 8.69
C ALA A 102 6.09 3.21 8.88
N LYS A 103 5.66 3.52 10.12
CA LYS A 103 4.28 3.90 10.41
C LYS A 103 4.18 5.42 10.31
N MET A 104 3.21 5.93 9.54
CA MET A 104 2.98 7.37 9.38
C MET A 104 2.74 8.12 10.69
N ASP A 105 2.10 7.47 11.67
CA ASP A 105 1.55 8.14 12.86
C ASP A 105 2.46 8.10 14.10
N VAL A 106 3.70 7.60 13.97
CA VAL A 106 4.66 7.60 15.09
C VAL A 106 5.63 8.74 14.87
N SER A 107 5.22 9.96 15.27
CA SER A 107 6.18 11.02 15.56
C SER A 107 6.52 10.87 17.03
N GLU A 108 7.60 10.15 17.35
CA GLU A 108 8.24 10.32 18.66
C GLU A 108 8.57 11.81 18.77
N GLU A 109 8.00 12.45 19.79
CA GLU A 109 8.05 13.88 20.13
C GLU A 109 8.46 14.81 18.98
N ARG A 110 7.54 15.64 18.49
CA ARG A 110 7.86 16.79 17.61
C ARG A 110 9.04 17.56 18.21
N SER A 111 10.26 17.24 17.78
CA SER A 111 11.43 18.08 17.94
C SER A 111 11.07 19.38 17.26
N GLN A 112 10.68 20.38 18.06
CA GLN A 112 10.34 21.70 17.53
C GLN A 112 11.59 22.20 16.81
N LEU A 113 11.58 22.13 15.47
CA LEU A 113 12.67 22.62 14.67
C LEU A 113 12.76 24.13 14.92
N THR A 114 13.77 24.55 15.67
CA THR A 114 14.03 25.97 15.94
C THR A 114 14.39 26.69 14.65
N ALA A 115 14.05 27.96 14.50
CA ALA A 115 14.54 28.74 13.36
C ALA A 115 16.09 28.71 13.33
N GLY A 116 16.67 28.49 12.15
CA GLY A 116 18.10 28.28 11.99
C GLY A 116 18.46 27.78 10.60
N LEU A 117 19.76 27.68 10.32
CA LEU A 117 20.26 27.07 9.09
C LEU A 117 20.35 25.56 9.29
N TYR A 118 19.80 24.82 8.34
CA TYR A 118 19.81 23.36 8.32
C TYR A 118 20.49 22.83 7.07
N GLN A 119 21.22 21.73 7.22
CA GLN A 119 21.74 20.95 6.11
C GLN A 119 20.84 19.73 5.90
N LEU A 120 20.40 19.54 4.66
CA LEU A 120 19.65 18.37 4.22
C LEU A 120 20.60 17.43 3.48
N LYS A 121 20.68 16.16 3.89
CA LYS A 121 21.42 15.12 3.16
C LYS A 121 20.49 13.98 2.86
N GLN A 122 20.45 13.53 1.60
CA GLN A 122 19.73 12.32 1.25
C GLN A 122 20.43 11.12 1.89
N ILE A 123 19.64 10.26 2.52
CA ILE A 123 20.12 8.98 3.03
C ILE A 123 19.35 7.86 2.35
N ASP A 124 20.07 6.81 1.97
CA ASP A 124 19.46 5.57 1.52
C ASP A 124 18.85 4.89 2.74
N ALA A 125 17.60 5.25 3.05
CA ALA A 125 16.88 4.57 4.10
C ALA A 125 16.60 3.15 3.65
N ALA A 126 17.18 2.18 4.35
CA ALA A 126 16.82 0.77 4.27
C ALA A 126 15.41 0.47 4.81
N GLY A 127 14.53 1.47 4.90
CA GLY A 127 13.18 1.38 5.42
C GLY A 127 12.17 1.17 4.30
N ILE A 128 11.13 0.38 4.58
CA ILE A 128 10.02 0.20 3.64
C ILE A 128 8.99 1.28 3.92
N ALA A 129 8.84 2.22 2.99
CA ALA A 129 7.74 3.16 2.97
C ALA A 129 6.57 2.61 2.13
N LYS A 130 5.34 2.94 2.55
CA LYS A 130 4.11 2.60 1.80
C LYS A 130 3.94 3.47 0.53
N MET A 131 4.81 4.45 0.33
CA MET A 131 4.87 5.40 -0.79
C MET A 131 6.34 5.60 -1.21
N ASP A 132 6.58 6.18 -2.38
CA ASP A 132 7.91 6.65 -2.80
C ASP A 132 8.32 7.83 -1.90
N VAL A 133 8.99 7.53 -0.79
CA VAL A 133 9.39 8.52 0.23
C VAL A 133 10.89 8.75 0.13
N TRP A 134 11.28 10.02 -0.06
CA TRP A 134 12.67 10.46 0.03
C TRP A 134 13.05 10.60 1.49
N THR A 135 14.03 9.83 1.95
CA THR A 135 14.52 9.95 3.32
C THR A 135 15.74 10.86 3.36
N VAL A 136 15.75 11.76 4.35
CA VAL A 136 16.77 12.80 4.48
C VAL A 136 17.22 12.93 5.93
N GLU A 137 18.52 13.04 6.15
CA GLU A 137 19.10 13.53 7.41
C GLU A 137 18.99 15.06 7.42
N LEU A 138 18.38 15.62 8.46
CA LEU A 138 18.32 17.05 8.71
C LEU A 138 19.26 17.40 9.87
N ARG A 139 20.35 18.11 9.58
CA ARG A 139 21.35 18.52 10.58
C ARG A 139 21.29 20.03 10.82
N VAL A 140 21.26 20.45 12.08
CA VAL A 140 21.34 21.88 12.46
C VAL A 140 22.77 22.37 12.21
N VAL A 141 22.92 23.44 11.44
CA VAL A 141 24.21 24.11 11.17
C VAL A 141 24.39 25.30 12.11
N THR A 142 23.38 26.17 12.22
CA THR A 142 23.36 27.28 13.17
C THR A 142 21.94 27.51 13.68
N ARG A 143 21.80 27.77 14.98
CA ARG A 143 20.51 28.17 15.58
C ARG A 143 20.42 29.69 15.53
N SER A 144 19.32 30.24 15.00
CA SER A 144 19.11 31.68 15.12
C SER A 144 18.73 31.98 16.57
N GLN A 145 19.62 32.62 17.32
CA GLN A 145 19.22 33.22 18.59
C GLN A 145 18.39 34.46 18.27
N THR A 146 17.10 34.41 18.57
CA THR A 146 16.25 35.60 18.61
C THR A 146 16.80 36.53 19.69
N ARG A 147 17.59 37.53 19.28
CA ARG A 147 17.93 38.65 20.18
C ARG A 147 16.62 39.38 20.48
N LYS A 148 16.19 39.33 21.75
CA LYS A 148 15.12 40.20 22.24
C LYS A 148 15.63 41.64 22.21
N SER A 149 15.22 42.41 21.20
CA SER A 149 15.46 43.85 21.16
C SER A 149 14.62 44.51 22.24
N SER A 150 15.22 44.96 23.34
CA SER A 150 14.57 45.86 24.29
C SER A 150 14.48 47.24 23.65
N ILE A 151 13.30 47.61 23.15
CA ILE A 151 13.01 48.97 22.72
C ILE A 151 12.92 49.84 23.98
N ALA A 152 13.95 50.66 24.24
CA ALA A 152 13.88 51.73 25.22
C ALA A 152 12.98 52.84 24.66
N LYS A 153 11.80 53.02 25.27
CA LYS A 153 10.93 54.18 24.99
C LYS A 153 11.60 55.43 25.56
N ARG A 154 11.71 56.46 24.73
CA ARG A 154 12.12 57.82 25.10
C ARG A 154 10.87 58.68 25.26
#